data_AF-A0A974T0Y8-F1
#
_entry.id   AF-A0A974T0Y8-F1
#
_cell.length_a   1.000
_cell.length_b   1.000
_cell.length_c   1.000
_cell.angle_alpha   90.00
_cell.angle_beta   90.00
_cell.angle_gamma   90.00
#
_symmetry.space_group_name_H-M   'P 1'
#
loop_
_entity.id
_entity.type
_entity.pdbx_description
1 polymer ?
#
loop_
_entity_poly.entity_id
_entity_poly.type
_entity_poly.pdbx_seq_one_letter_code
_entity_poly.pdbx_strand_id
1 'polypeptide(L)'
;MTSPQQRASNRANAQKSSGPRSKEGKARSARNALKHGLAAPVALDNAIAWHIASLARSFVGDQDPNSLIWIYARQIAEAELDLVRIRQARVKAWNQQAAEWTSPPGRSLPDERGIQTYRTLSSLLARIDRYERRALSRRRTAIKALDTALQALKGNHSSE
;
A
#
# COMPACT_ATOMS: atom_id res chain seq x y z
N MET A 1 -16.07 -10.64 -8.95
CA MET A 1 -17.32 -10.64 -8.15
C MET A 1 -17.05 -11.30 -6.79
N THR A 2 -17.50 -10.71 -5.67
CA THR A 2 -17.37 -11.30 -4.31
C THR A 2 -18.48 -12.33 -4.06
N SER A 3 -18.11 -13.49 -3.50
CA SER A 3 -19.05 -14.58 -3.22
C SER A 3 -20.07 -14.20 -2.14
N PRO A 4 -21.24 -14.87 -2.06
CA PRO A 4 -22.23 -14.64 -1.00
C PRO A 4 -21.64 -14.76 0.41
N GLN A 5 -20.74 -15.72 0.62
CA GLN A 5 -20.01 -15.89 1.88
C GLN A 5 -19.07 -14.72 2.17
N GLN A 6 -18.33 -14.22 1.18
CA GLN A 6 -17.48 -13.03 1.34
C GLN A 6 -18.31 -11.78 1.66
N ARG A 7 -19.50 -11.62 1.05
CA ARG A 7 -20.40 -10.49 1.36
C ARG A 7 -20.96 -10.55 2.78
N ALA A 8 -21.32 -11.73 3.28
CA ALA A 8 -21.77 -11.93 4.65
C ALA A 8 -20.65 -11.62 5.66
N SER A 9 -19.45 -12.14 5.42
CA SER A 9 -18.26 -11.82 6.24
C SER A 9 -17.92 -10.33 6.21
N ASN A 10 -17.94 -9.69 5.05
CA ASN A 10 -17.67 -8.25 4.93
C ASN A 10 -18.70 -7.41 5.68
N ARG A 11 -20.00 -7.79 5.67
CA ARG A 11 -21.04 -7.11 6.46
C ARG A 11 -20.85 -7.28 7.95
N ALA A 12 -20.56 -8.49 8.42
CA ALA A 12 -20.28 -8.76 9.83
C ALA A 12 -19.04 -8.00 10.32
N ASN A 13 -17.98 -7.96 9.51
CA ASN A 13 -16.77 -7.19 9.81
C ASN A 13 -17.04 -5.68 9.80
N ALA A 14 -17.84 -5.18 8.85
CA ALA A 14 -18.22 -3.77 8.78
C ALA A 14 -19.04 -3.34 10.01
N GLN A 15 -19.97 -4.17 10.50
CA GLN A 15 -20.75 -3.90 11.72
C GLN A 15 -19.86 -3.83 12.97
N LYS A 16 -18.75 -4.58 13.00
CA LYS A 16 -17.74 -4.52 14.07
C LYS A 16 -16.73 -3.37 13.90
N SER A 17 -16.64 -2.80 12.69
CA SER A 17 -15.66 -1.77 12.33
C SER A 17 -16.28 -0.38 12.44
N SER A 18 -16.59 0.06 13.65
CA SER A 18 -16.78 1.50 13.87
C SER A 18 -15.40 2.13 14.05
N GLY A 19 -14.91 2.84 13.03
CA GLY A 19 -13.64 3.57 13.15
C GLY A 19 -13.59 4.42 14.41
N PRO A 20 -12.40 4.87 14.84
CA PRO A 20 -12.24 5.58 16.11
C PRO A 20 -13.15 6.82 16.20
N ARG A 21 -14.09 6.81 17.16
CA ARG A 21 -15.07 7.88 17.37
C ARG A 21 -14.58 8.99 18.31
N SER A 22 -13.69 8.67 19.25
CA SER A 22 -13.13 9.64 20.20
C SER A 22 -11.91 10.39 19.66
N LYS A 23 -11.60 11.56 20.23
CA LYS A 23 -10.41 12.36 19.88
C LYS A 23 -9.13 11.55 20.13
N GLU A 24 -9.07 10.80 21.21
CA GLU A 24 -7.94 9.95 21.60
C GLU A 24 -7.80 8.74 20.68
N GLY A 25 -8.93 8.15 20.25
CA GLY A 25 -8.96 7.09 19.25
C GLY A 25 -8.49 7.57 17.89
N LYS A 26 -8.92 8.76 17.47
CA LYS A 26 -8.47 9.41 16.23
C LYS A 26 -6.98 9.73 16.30
N ALA A 27 -6.49 10.27 17.41
CA ALA A 27 -5.07 10.58 17.63
C ALA A 27 -4.19 9.31 17.65
N ARG A 28 -4.68 8.20 18.22
CA ARG A 28 -4.01 6.88 18.13
C ARG A 28 -3.95 6.35 16.70
N SER A 29 -5.05 6.46 15.97
CA SER A 29 -5.11 6.03 14.56
C SER A 29 -4.21 6.89 13.66
N ALA A 30 -4.18 8.21 13.89
CA ALA A 30 -3.25 9.13 13.23
C ALA A 30 -1.79 8.79 13.57
N ARG A 31 -1.50 8.42 14.82
CA ARG A 31 -0.17 7.93 15.21
C ARG A 31 0.21 6.60 14.53
N ASN A 32 -0.75 5.74 14.17
CA ASN A 32 -0.45 4.53 13.39
C ASN A 32 0.03 4.86 11.96
N ALA A 33 -0.52 5.91 11.36
CA ALA A 33 -0.03 6.45 10.10
C ALA A 33 1.36 7.08 10.25
N LEU A 34 1.61 7.80 11.35
CA LEU A 34 2.90 8.47 11.61
C LEU A 34 4.03 7.51 12.02
N LYS A 35 3.74 6.44 12.76
CA LYS A 35 4.77 5.56 13.35
C LYS A 35 5.59 4.84 12.29
N HIS A 36 4.97 4.47 11.17
CA HIS A 36 5.63 3.72 10.09
C HIS A 36 5.37 4.32 8.70
N GLY A 37 4.56 5.37 8.54
CA GLY A 37 4.31 6.05 7.27
C GLY A 37 3.43 5.30 6.25
N LEU A 38 3.05 4.04 6.56
CA LEU A 38 2.41 3.10 5.62
C LEU A 38 0.91 2.84 5.88
N ALA A 39 0.33 3.41 6.94
CA ALA A 39 -1.09 3.17 7.27
C ALA A 39 -2.06 4.20 6.67
N ALA A 40 -1.55 5.34 6.15
CA ALA A 40 -2.38 6.35 5.49
C ALA A 40 -2.54 6.04 3.99
N PRO A 41 -3.76 6.07 3.44
CA PRO A 41 -3.99 6.01 2.01
C PRO A 41 -3.19 7.08 1.26
N VAL A 42 -2.58 6.68 0.15
CA VAL A 42 -1.73 7.54 -0.70
C VAL A 42 -2.52 8.71 -1.29
N ALA A 43 -3.79 8.49 -1.62
CA ALA A 43 -4.65 9.48 -2.27
C ALA A 43 -5.15 10.65 -1.39
N LEU A 44 -4.75 10.73 -0.11
CA LEU A 44 -5.16 11.84 0.77
C LEU A 44 -4.34 13.12 0.59
N ASP A 45 -3.24 13.06 -0.16
CA ASP A 45 -2.42 14.21 -0.51
C ASP A 45 -2.72 14.61 -1.97
N ASN A 46 -3.06 15.88 -2.18
CA ASN A 46 -3.43 16.41 -3.49
C ASN A 46 -2.28 16.30 -4.51
N ALA A 47 -1.03 16.58 -4.12
CA ALA A 47 0.12 16.48 -5.03
C ALA A 47 0.35 15.04 -5.51
N ILE A 48 0.02 14.09 -4.63
CA ILE A 48 0.06 12.67 -4.91
C ILE A 48 -1.10 12.23 -5.81
N ALA A 49 -2.31 12.76 -5.58
CA ALA A 49 -3.48 12.46 -6.41
C ALA A 49 -3.25 12.88 -7.87
N TRP A 50 -2.59 14.02 -8.11
CA TRP A 50 -2.16 14.45 -9.43
C TRP A 50 -1.16 13.49 -10.07
N HIS A 51 -0.14 13.04 -9.33
CA HIS A 51 0.80 12.03 -9.83
C HIS A 51 0.11 10.72 -10.21
N ILE A 52 -0.83 10.25 -9.40
CA ILE A 52 -1.62 9.04 -9.70
C ILE A 52 -2.38 9.21 -11.00
N ALA A 53 -3.08 10.34 -11.18
CA ALA A 53 -3.84 10.60 -12.40
C ALA A 53 -2.93 10.72 -13.64
N SER A 54 -1.79 11.39 -13.51
CA SER A 54 -0.80 11.51 -14.58
C SER A 54 -0.23 10.15 -14.99
N LEU A 55 0.14 9.32 -14.02
CA LEU A 55 0.67 7.99 -14.28
C LEU A 55 -0.39 7.08 -14.91
N ALA A 56 -1.63 7.13 -14.42
CA ALA A 56 -2.75 6.40 -15.03
C ALA A 56 -2.97 6.82 -16.49
N ARG A 57 -2.92 8.12 -16.78
CA ARG A 57 -3.03 8.65 -18.14
C ARG A 57 -1.92 8.15 -19.06
N SER A 58 -0.70 8.01 -18.55
CA SER A 58 0.41 7.44 -19.33
C SER A 58 0.18 5.97 -19.74
N PHE A 59 -0.66 5.23 -19.02
CA PHE A 59 -0.95 3.84 -19.34
C PHE A 59 -2.05 3.67 -20.40
N VAL A 60 -3.07 4.55 -20.39
CA VAL A 60 -4.29 4.33 -21.18
C VAL A 60 -4.73 5.52 -22.04
N GLY A 61 -4.04 6.66 -21.98
CA GLY A 61 -4.39 7.86 -22.72
C GLY A 61 -5.63 8.58 -22.16
N ASP A 62 -6.38 9.24 -23.04
CA ASP A 62 -7.53 10.09 -22.69
C ASP A 62 -8.85 9.32 -22.46
N GLN A 63 -8.76 8.12 -21.89
CA GLN A 63 -9.95 7.35 -21.52
C GLN A 63 -10.82 8.12 -20.53
N ASP A 64 -12.14 7.94 -20.62
CA ASP A 64 -13.09 8.49 -19.65
C ASP A 64 -12.67 8.07 -18.23
N PRO A 65 -12.52 9.03 -17.29
CA PRO A 65 -12.22 8.74 -15.89
C PRO A 65 -13.18 7.75 -15.20
N ASN A 66 -14.39 7.58 -15.74
CA ASN A 66 -15.38 6.61 -15.23
C ASN A 66 -15.31 5.25 -15.94
N SER A 67 -14.52 5.11 -17.00
CA SER A 67 -14.34 3.84 -17.70
C SER A 67 -13.60 2.82 -16.81
N LEU A 68 -13.90 1.53 -17.02
CA LEU A 68 -13.19 0.45 -16.34
C LEU A 68 -11.69 0.47 -16.63
N ILE A 69 -11.30 0.80 -17.87
CA ILE A 69 -9.91 0.94 -18.29
C ILE A 69 -9.19 1.98 -17.43
N TRP A 70 -9.78 3.17 -17.28
CA TRP A 70 -9.21 4.21 -16.43
C TRP A 70 -9.15 3.80 -14.95
N ILE A 71 -10.23 3.20 -14.43
CA ILE A 71 -10.29 2.76 -13.03
C ILE A 71 -9.16 1.76 -12.73
N TYR A 72 -8.90 0.80 -13.63
CA TYR A 72 -7.81 -0.16 -13.44
C TYR A 72 -6.43 0.49 -13.62
N ALA A 73 -6.25 1.38 -14.59
CA ALA A 73 -5.01 2.14 -14.75
C ALA A 73 -4.67 2.96 -13.50
N ARG A 74 -5.69 3.61 -12.90
CA ARG A 74 -5.56 4.32 -11.64
C ARG A 74 -5.14 3.40 -10.49
N GLN A 75 -5.73 2.21 -10.38
CA GLN A 75 -5.37 1.24 -9.35
C GLN A 75 -3.91 0.74 -9.50
N ILE A 76 -3.41 0.59 -10.72
CA ILE A 76 -2.00 0.28 -10.99
C ILE A 76 -1.12 1.42 -10.49
N ALA A 77 -1.43 2.66 -10.88
CA ALA A 77 -0.67 3.85 -10.48
C ALA A 77 -0.63 4.04 -8.96
N GLU A 78 -1.75 3.85 -8.27
CA GLU A 78 -1.82 3.86 -6.79
C GLU A 78 -0.91 2.79 -6.17
N ALA A 79 -0.94 1.57 -6.71
CA ALA A 79 -0.12 0.48 -6.20
C ALA A 79 1.38 0.71 -6.44
N GLU A 80 1.78 1.32 -7.57
CA GLU A 80 3.18 1.70 -7.82
C GLU A 80 3.67 2.74 -6.81
N LEU A 81 2.86 3.76 -6.53
CA LEU A 81 3.24 4.77 -5.57
C LEU A 81 3.27 4.23 -4.12
N ASP A 82 2.35 3.33 -3.78
CA ASP A 82 2.42 2.54 -2.54
C ASP A 82 3.77 1.82 -2.44
N LEU A 83 4.21 1.12 -3.49
CA LEU A 83 5.49 0.38 -3.50
C LEU A 83 6.70 1.31 -3.30
N VAL A 84 6.72 2.46 -3.97
CA VAL A 84 7.79 3.45 -3.79
C VAL A 84 7.86 3.91 -2.33
N ARG A 85 6.72 4.27 -1.73
CA ARG A 85 6.66 4.69 -0.32
C ARG A 85 7.06 3.58 0.64
N ILE A 86 6.65 2.34 0.38
CA ILE A 86 7.03 1.15 1.17
C ILE A 86 8.54 0.94 1.14
N ARG A 87 9.16 1.04 -0.04
CA ARG A 87 10.61 0.90 -0.20
C ARG A 87 11.37 2.04 0.47
N GLN A 88 10.90 3.27 0.36
CA GLN A 88 11.46 4.42 1.09
C GLN A 88 11.37 4.24 2.60
N ALA A 89 10.23 3.75 3.11
CA ALA A 89 10.06 3.45 4.53
C ALA A 89 11.02 2.35 5.00
N ARG A 90 11.25 1.31 4.18
CA ARG A 90 12.24 0.25 4.46
C ARG A 90 13.65 0.84 4.60
N VAL A 91 14.09 1.62 3.61
CA VAL A 91 15.41 2.27 3.63
C VAL A 91 15.57 3.19 4.83
N LYS A 92 14.54 4.01 5.13
CA LYS A 92 14.56 4.89 6.30
C LYS A 92 14.69 4.13 7.61
N ALA A 93 13.93 3.03 7.78
CA ALA A 93 14.02 2.19 8.96
C ALA A 93 15.41 1.55 9.12
N TRP A 94 16.02 1.12 8.01
CA TRP A 94 17.39 0.58 8.03
C TRP A 94 18.42 1.64 8.41
N ASN A 95 18.37 2.82 7.76
CA ASN A 95 19.33 3.90 7.99
C ASN A 95 19.25 4.47 9.41
N GLN A 96 18.04 4.59 9.97
CA GLN A 96 17.86 5.00 11.37
C GLN A 96 18.56 4.03 12.33
N GLN A 97 18.50 2.72 12.04
CA GLN A 97 19.14 1.73 12.90
C GLN A 97 20.64 1.61 12.69
N ALA A 98 21.11 1.74 11.46
CA ALA A 98 22.54 1.78 11.16
C ALA A 98 23.24 2.97 11.86
N ALA A 99 22.56 4.12 11.97
CA ALA A 99 23.09 5.27 12.71
C ALA A 99 23.22 4.99 14.22
N GLU A 100 22.30 4.24 14.81
CA GLU A 100 22.32 3.83 16.22
C GLU A 100 23.34 2.69 16.49
N TRP A 101 23.74 1.94 15.45
CA TRP A 101 24.68 0.82 15.50
C TRP A 101 26.15 1.21 15.28
N THR A 102 26.51 2.48 15.48
CA THR A 102 27.88 3.00 15.23
C THR A 102 28.98 2.46 16.17
N SER A 103 28.66 1.56 17.10
CA SER A 103 29.68 0.79 17.84
C SER A 103 30.14 -0.42 17.01
N PRO A 104 31.47 -0.65 16.84
CA PRO A 104 31.97 -1.73 15.98
C PRO A 104 31.48 -3.11 16.45
N PRO A 105 31.04 -4.00 15.54
CA PRO A 105 30.78 -5.39 15.89
C PRO A 105 32.10 -6.09 16.16
N GLY A 106 32.50 -6.14 17.42
CA GLY A 106 33.80 -6.71 17.79
C GLY A 106 34.12 -6.60 19.26
N ARG A 107 33.35 -7.31 20.09
CA ARG A 107 33.65 -7.83 21.45
C ARG A 107 32.43 -7.70 22.36
N SER A 108 31.42 -8.53 22.14
CA SER A 108 30.44 -9.07 23.12
C SER A 108 29.23 -9.60 22.37
N LEU A 109 28.59 -10.65 22.90
CA LEU A 109 27.22 -10.98 22.52
C LEU A 109 26.35 -9.71 22.65
N PRO A 110 25.38 -9.48 21.76
CA PRO A 110 24.49 -8.32 21.91
C PRO A 110 23.88 -8.34 23.31
N ASP A 111 24.05 -7.25 24.04
CA ASP A 111 23.42 -7.05 25.33
C ASP A 111 21.89 -7.10 25.19
N GLU A 112 21.16 -7.15 26.31
CA GLU A 112 19.69 -7.18 26.27
C GLU A 112 19.09 -6.05 25.43
N ARG A 113 19.75 -4.88 25.41
CA ARG A 113 19.38 -3.74 24.58
C ARG A 113 19.54 -4.05 23.09
N GLY A 114 20.69 -4.58 22.66
CA GLY A 114 20.94 -5.01 21.28
C GLY A 114 19.93 -6.05 20.78
N ILE A 115 19.61 -7.04 21.62
CA ILE A 115 18.61 -8.07 21.30
C ILE A 115 17.22 -7.44 21.11
N GLN A 116 16.82 -6.53 22.00
CA GLN A 116 15.53 -5.85 21.93
C GLN A 116 15.42 -4.95 20.69
N THR A 117 16.52 -4.28 20.32
CA THR A 117 16.62 -3.48 19.11
C THR A 117 16.43 -4.34 17.86
N TYR A 118 17.14 -5.47 17.77
CA TYR A 118 16.99 -6.40 16.65
C TYR A 118 15.57 -6.96 16.52
N ARG A 119 14.93 -7.35 17.63
CA ARG A 119 13.53 -7.81 17.66
C ARG A 119 12.57 -6.74 17.15
N THR A 120 12.78 -5.50 17.58
CA THR A 120 11.94 -4.35 17.18
C THR A 120 12.07 -4.05 15.69
N LEU A 121 13.30 -4.02 15.16
CA LEU A 121 13.55 -3.84 13.73
C LEU A 121 12.98 -4.99 12.90
N SER A 122 13.19 -6.24 13.33
CA SER A 122 12.66 -7.43 12.65
C SER A 122 11.13 -7.39 12.56
N SER A 123 10.45 -6.99 13.66
CA SER A 123 9.00 -6.83 13.69
C SER A 123 8.51 -5.73 12.74
N LEU A 124 9.25 -4.63 12.66
CA LEU A 124 8.96 -3.53 11.74
C LEU A 124 9.14 -3.95 10.28
N LEU A 125 10.27 -4.56 9.92
CA LEU A 125 10.53 -5.05 8.56
C LEU A 125 9.48 -6.07 8.13
N ALA A 126 9.12 -7.01 9.01
CA ALA A 126 8.05 -7.98 8.74
C ALA A 126 6.68 -7.31 8.51
N ARG A 127 6.39 -6.16 9.13
CA ARG A 127 5.18 -5.36 8.83
C ARG A 127 5.29 -4.71 7.45
N ILE A 128 6.43 -4.10 7.13
CA ILE A 128 6.69 -3.46 5.83
C ILE A 128 6.52 -4.49 4.70
N ASP A 129 7.06 -5.71 4.86
CA ASP A 129 6.92 -6.79 3.88
C ASP A 129 5.46 -7.15 3.59
N ARG A 130 4.58 -7.12 4.61
CA ARG A 130 3.15 -7.38 4.40
C ARG A 130 2.49 -6.31 3.55
N TYR A 131 2.86 -5.04 3.75
CA TYR A 131 2.38 -3.95 2.90
C TYR A 131 2.92 -4.09 1.48
N GLU A 132 4.20 -4.45 1.30
CA GLU A 132 4.79 -4.66 -0.02
C GLU A 132 4.07 -5.77 -0.79
N ARG A 133 3.86 -6.93 -0.16
CA ARG A 133 3.12 -8.05 -0.77
C ARG A 133 1.69 -7.64 -1.15
N ARG A 134 1.03 -6.85 -0.30
CA ARG A 134 -0.33 -6.34 -0.60
C ARG A 134 -0.33 -5.39 -1.79
N ALA A 135 0.61 -4.46 -1.87
CA ALA A 135 0.73 -3.53 -2.99
C ALA A 135 1.07 -4.26 -4.30
N LEU A 136 2.01 -5.20 -4.27
CA LEU A 136 2.34 -6.06 -5.43
C LEU A 136 1.13 -6.87 -5.90
N SER A 137 0.36 -7.45 -4.96
CA SER A 137 -0.85 -8.21 -5.27
C SER A 137 -1.94 -7.34 -5.89
N ARG A 138 -2.18 -6.13 -5.35
CA ARG A 138 -3.10 -5.14 -5.93
C ARG A 138 -2.68 -4.77 -7.34
N ARG A 139 -1.40 -4.44 -7.55
CA ARG A 139 -0.86 -4.11 -8.88
C ARG A 139 -1.10 -5.24 -9.87
N ARG A 140 -0.72 -6.47 -9.51
CA ARG A 140 -0.89 -7.65 -10.38
C ARG A 140 -2.35 -7.89 -10.75
N THR A 141 -3.25 -7.73 -9.79
CA THR A 141 -4.68 -7.90 -10.01
C THR A 141 -5.23 -6.83 -10.94
N ALA A 142 -4.83 -5.56 -10.76
CA ALA A 142 -5.26 -4.45 -11.58
C ALA A 142 -4.73 -4.54 -13.02
N ILE A 143 -3.47 -4.98 -13.22
CA ILE A 143 -2.91 -5.26 -14.56
C ILE A 143 -3.77 -6.29 -15.29
N LYS A 144 -4.06 -7.44 -14.66
CA LYS A 144 -4.91 -8.47 -15.28
C LYS A 144 -6.30 -7.94 -15.64
N ALA A 145 -6.88 -7.12 -14.78
CA ALA A 145 -8.20 -6.54 -15.01
C ALA A 145 -8.18 -5.51 -16.15
N LEU A 146 -7.12 -4.71 -16.25
CA LEU A 146 -6.88 -3.79 -17.36
C LEU A 146 -6.73 -4.54 -18.69
N ASP A 147 -5.90 -5.57 -18.73
CA ASP A 147 -5.70 -6.41 -19.92
C ASP A 147 -7.03 -7.00 -20.41
N THR A 148 -7.84 -7.51 -19.47
CA THR A 148 -9.17 -8.06 -19.77
C THR A 148 -10.11 -6.98 -20.35
N ALA A 149 -10.11 -5.78 -19.77
CA ALA A 149 -10.94 -4.67 -20.24
C ALA A 149 -10.53 -4.19 -21.64
N LEU A 150 -9.22 -4.12 -21.91
CA LEU A 150 -8.69 -3.75 -23.23
C LEU A 150 -9.00 -4.80 -24.30
N GLN A 151 -8.96 -6.09 -23.96
CA GLN A 151 -9.36 -7.17 -24.87
C GLN A 151 -10.85 -7.11 -25.22
N ALA A 152 -11.71 -6.88 -24.23
CA ALA A 152 -13.15 -6.73 -24.44
C ALA A 152 -13.47 -5.53 -25.35
N LEU A 153 -12.75 -4.41 -25.18
CA LEU A 153 -12.90 -3.25 -26.07
C LEU A 153 -12.54 -3.60 -27.52
N LYS A 154 -11.42 -4.29 -27.75
CA LYS A 154 -10.99 -4.69 -29.11
C LYS A 154 -11.96 -5.67 -29.76
N GLY A 155 -12.46 -6.66 -29.02
CA GLY A 155 -13.43 -7.64 -29.53
C GLY A 155 -14.75 -7.00 -29.99
N ASN A 156 -15.20 -5.95 -29.29
CA ASN A 156 -16.39 -5.21 -29.70
C ASN A 156 -16.20 -4.41 -31.00
N HIS A 157 -14.98 -3.99 -31.33
CA HIS A 157 -14.69 -3.22 -32.56
C HIS A 157 -14.39 -4.12 -33.78
N SER A 158 -14.25 -5.44 -33.60
CA SER A 158 -13.97 -6.39 -34.70
C SER A 158 -15.23 -7.14 -35.18
N SER A 159 -16.42 -6.74 -34.72
CA SER A 159 -17.70 -7.38 -35.02
C SER A 159 -18.65 -6.51 -35.87
N GLU A 160 -18.15 -5.41 -36.43
CA GLU A 160 -18.83 -4.55 -37.42
C GLU A 160 -18.15 -4.66 -38.78
#